data_AF-A0A3Q8UBM3-F1
#
_entry.id   AF-A0A3Q8UBM3-F1
#
_cell.length_a   1.000
_cell.length_b   1.000
_cell.length_c   1.000
_cell.angle_alpha   90.00
_cell.angle_beta   90.00
_cell.angle_gamma   90.00
#
_symmetry.space_group_name_H-M   'P 1'
#
loop_
_entity.id
_entity.type
_entity.pdbx_description
1 polymer ?
#
loop_
_entity_poly.entity_id
_entity_poly.type
_entity_poly.pdbx_seq_one_letter_code
_entity_poly.pdbx_strand_id
1 'polypeptide(L)'
;MLKHIGMKLSTFPTLKKNTYPETLNDSITLVLDQVMNKSNNENHPQANEINSSKIFKMMDSYLKAYPKEGKAIVNKIGCIFDFNIKTSEVTPPNYFYRIDLKNGNGSIKEGPLDGADASFTLSDRTFVDMTTGKANPRMSVQKGLIKVKGNMSAMMKFNNSIFPRITEELLAMNTDDAILAYTQGTNQTSNSSLKETSNSSSKETSNSPKESMIVKLKQYDLKCGPIIENIMNQIEMSSVQKKLEKVNFIYQLDLLKSQGAKPISFTLDLKSKPPVGYFGSPTKFDTLFTLTDENFYNIMTGKLNPQTAFIQGKMKIKGSMAAAMKFTPNLFSYDSKI
;
A
#
# COMPACT_ATOMS: atom_id res chain seq x y z
N MET A 1 59.77 -36.35 -51.10
CA MET A 1 59.69 -35.02 -50.44
C MET A 1 58.27 -34.49 -50.56
N LEU A 2 57.42 -34.72 -49.56
CA LEU A 2 56.07 -34.15 -49.47
C LEU A 2 56.07 -33.10 -48.35
N LYS A 3 55.90 -31.83 -48.72
CA LYS A 3 55.84 -30.70 -47.80
C LYS A 3 54.50 -30.68 -47.06
N HIS A 4 54.59 -30.58 -45.74
CA HIS A 4 53.49 -30.44 -44.78
C HIS A 4 52.58 -29.24 -45.07
N ILE A 5 51.27 -29.49 -45.15
CA ILE A 5 50.23 -28.51 -44.84
C ILE A 5 49.63 -28.94 -43.50
N GLY A 6 50.02 -28.26 -42.43
CA GLY A 6 49.52 -28.51 -41.09
C GLY A 6 48.12 -27.91 -40.92
N MET A 7 47.08 -28.74 -41.05
CA MET A 7 45.79 -28.44 -40.45
C MET A 7 45.89 -28.66 -38.94
N LYS A 8 45.95 -27.58 -38.16
CA LYS A 8 45.66 -27.63 -36.72
C LYS A 8 44.19 -28.02 -36.54
N LEU A 9 43.90 -29.27 -36.22
CA LEU A 9 42.66 -29.62 -35.54
C LEU A 9 42.72 -28.94 -34.17
N SER A 10 41.91 -27.90 -33.97
CA SER A 10 41.61 -27.40 -32.64
C SER A 10 40.97 -28.53 -31.84
N THR A 11 41.67 -29.00 -30.82
CA THR A 11 41.13 -29.81 -29.75
C THR A 11 39.85 -29.16 -29.23
N PHE A 12 38.70 -29.83 -29.40
CA PHE A 12 37.50 -29.47 -28.65
C PHE A 12 37.82 -29.60 -27.16
N PRO A 13 37.60 -28.55 -26.34
CA PRO A 13 37.74 -28.71 -24.90
C PRO A 13 36.74 -29.77 -24.44
N THR A 14 37.22 -30.74 -23.67
CA THR A 14 36.40 -31.72 -22.97
C THR A 14 35.26 -30.98 -22.25
N LEU A 15 34.03 -31.28 -22.64
CA LEU A 15 32.83 -30.84 -21.91
C LEU A 15 33.02 -31.24 -20.45
N LYS A 16 33.16 -30.25 -19.57
CA LYS A 16 33.16 -30.50 -18.12
C LYS A 16 31.86 -31.22 -17.78
N LYS A 17 32.02 -32.33 -17.06
CA LYS A 17 30.98 -33.22 -16.56
C LYS A 17 29.80 -32.42 -15.98
N ASN A 18 28.59 -32.82 -16.38
CA ASN A 18 27.30 -32.27 -16.01
C ASN A 18 27.23 -31.77 -14.55
N THR A 19 26.98 -30.49 -14.34
CA THR A 19 26.87 -29.88 -13.00
C THR A 19 25.44 -29.99 -12.44
N TYR A 20 24.81 -31.15 -12.63
CA TYR A 20 23.49 -31.44 -12.05
C TYR A 20 23.55 -32.79 -11.33
N PRO A 21 22.96 -32.88 -10.11
CA PRO A 21 22.90 -34.13 -9.36
C PRO A 21 22.16 -35.20 -10.18
N GLU A 22 22.73 -36.40 -10.28
CA GLU A 22 22.15 -37.49 -11.08
C GLU A 22 20.94 -38.15 -10.37
N THR A 23 20.78 -37.93 -9.06
CA THR A 23 19.66 -38.47 -8.28
C THR A 23 18.97 -37.43 -7.40
N LEU A 24 17.73 -37.74 -6.97
CA LEU A 24 16.96 -36.90 -6.04
C LEU A 24 17.66 -36.78 -4.68
N ASN A 25 18.37 -37.81 -4.23
CA ASN A 25 19.11 -37.80 -2.98
C ASN A 25 20.35 -36.89 -3.06
N ASP A 26 21.02 -36.84 -4.23
CA ASP A 26 22.15 -35.93 -4.44
C ASP A 26 21.70 -34.47 -4.46
N SER A 27 20.51 -34.19 -4.98
CA SER A 27 19.92 -32.85 -4.95
C SER A 27 19.50 -32.43 -3.53
N ILE A 28 18.96 -33.35 -2.73
CA ILE A 28 18.65 -33.10 -1.32
C ILE A 28 19.93 -32.87 -0.51
N THR A 29 20.98 -33.67 -0.72
CA THR A 29 22.28 -33.51 -0.07
C THR A 29 22.91 -32.16 -0.42
N LEU A 30 22.85 -31.75 -1.68
CA LEU A 30 23.39 -30.46 -2.13
C LEU A 30 22.63 -29.27 -1.55
N VAL A 31 21.30 -29.37 -1.43
CA VAL A 31 20.47 -28.36 -0.75
C VAL A 31 20.77 -28.33 0.75
N LEU A 32 20.93 -29.49 1.39
CA LEU A 32 21.30 -29.59 2.80
C LEU A 32 22.69 -29.01 3.06
N ASP A 33 23.69 -29.32 2.24
CA ASP A 33 25.04 -28.75 2.36
C ASP A 33 25.03 -27.23 2.15
N GLN A 34 24.23 -26.71 1.22
CA GLN A 34 24.05 -25.27 1.04
C GLN A 34 23.36 -24.59 2.24
N VAL A 35 22.42 -25.29 2.89
CA VAL A 35 21.72 -24.79 4.08
C VAL A 35 22.63 -24.86 5.31
N MET A 36 23.42 -25.92 5.46
CA MET A 36 24.28 -26.16 6.62
C MET A 36 25.58 -25.33 6.58
N ASN A 37 26.15 -25.07 5.39
CA ASN A 37 27.34 -24.22 5.22
C ASN A 37 27.05 -22.70 5.37
N LYS A 38 25.80 -22.27 5.56
CA LYS A 38 25.47 -20.87 5.92
C LYS A 38 25.78 -20.52 7.37
N SER A 39 26.17 -21.48 8.21
CA SER A 39 26.27 -21.30 9.66
C SER A 39 27.66 -20.87 10.16
N ASN A 40 28.72 -20.89 9.34
CA ASN A 40 30.10 -20.70 9.81
C ASN A 40 30.92 -19.72 8.95
N ASN A 41 30.45 -18.47 8.79
CA ASN A 41 31.36 -17.40 8.37
C ASN A 41 30.93 -16.03 8.90
N GLU A 42 31.68 -15.52 9.87
CA GLU A 42 31.68 -14.12 10.30
C GLU A 42 32.23 -13.25 9.17
N ASN A 43 31.34 -12.96 8.22
CA ASN A 43 31.32 -11.85 7.26
C ASN A 43 30.29 -12.25 6.21
N HIS A 44 29.02 -12.01 6.54
CA HIS A 44 27.91 -12.44 5.71
C HIS A 44 27.88 -11.58 4.43
N PRO A 45 28.10 -12.14 3.22
CA PRO A 45 27.78 -11.42 2.01
C PRO A 45 26.26 -11.19 2.03
N GLN A 46 25.85 -9.91 1.99
CA GLN A 46 24.45 -9.49 1.93
C GLN A 46 23.75 -10.22 0.77
N ALA A 47 23.02 -11.30 1.08
CA ALA A 47 22.04 -11.84 0.16
C ALA A 47 20.97 -10.78 -0.02
N ASN A 48 20.79 -10.26 -1.24
CA ASN A 48 19.83 -9.20 -1.56
C ASN A 48 18.48 -9.42 -0.86
N GLU A 49 18.25 -8.69 0.23
CA GLU A 49 17.04 -8.78 1.03
C GLU A 49 15.83 -8.36 0.18
N ILE A 50 14.81 -9.22 0.10
CA ILE A 50 13.59 -8.92 -0.65
C ILE A 50 12.71 -7.91 0.10
N ASN A 51 11.89 -7.15 -0.63
CA ASN A 51 11.10 -6.07 -0.03
C ASN A 51 10.06 -6.55 0.98
N SER A 52 9.49 -7.75 0.77
CA SER A 52 8.59 -8.37 1.75
C SER A 52 9.28 -8.63 3.08
N SER A 53 10.56 -9.07 3.10
CA SER A 53 11.35 -9.24 4.32
C SER A 53 11.42 -7.93 5.12
N LYS A 54 11.74 -6.82 4.46
CA LYS A 54 11.75 -5.49 5.09
C LYS A 54 10.38 -5.15 5.69
N ILE A 55 9.30 -5.43 4.95
CA ILE A 55 7.92 -5.19 5.42
C ILE A 55 7.61 -5.99 6.68
N PHE A 56 7.92 -7.29 6.70
CA PHE A 56 7.69 -8.13 7.89
C PHE A 56 8.49 -7.63 9.10
N LYS A 57 9.74 -7.22 8.90
CA LYS A 57 10.58 -6.63 9.96
C LYS A 57 10.00 -5.31 10.49
N MET A 58 9.52 -4.43 9.61
CA MET A 58 8.84 -3.19 10.01
C MET A 58 7.58 -3.48 10.84
N MET A 59 6.72 -4.39 10.36
CA MET A 59 5.50 -4.78 11.09
C MET A 59 5.80 -5.43 12.45
N ASP A 60 6.83 -6.28 12.53
CA ASP A 60 7.27 -6.92 13.77
C ASP A 60 7.78 -5.89 14.78
N SER A 61 8.66 -4.98 14.32
CA SER A 61 9.19 -3.90 15.14
C SER A 61 8.10 -2.96 15.64
N TYR A 62 7.06 -2.71 14.84
CA TYR A 62 5.89 -1.96 15.29
C TYR A 62 5.16 -2.66 16.44
N LEU A 63 4.87 -3.96 16.33
CA LEU A 63 4.21 -4.71 17.42
C LEU A 63 5.03 -4.71 18.71
N LYS A 64 6.35 -4.78 18.59
CA LYS A 64 7.29 -4.72 19.74
C LYS A 64 7.37 -3.33 20.37
N ALA A 65 7.43 -2.28 19.55
CA ALA A 65 7.50 -0.89 20.03
C ALA A 65 6.17 -0.42 20.63
N TYR A 66 5.04 -0.96 20.16
CA TYR A 66 3.68 -0.52 20.49
C TYR A 66 2.81 -1.67 21.01
N PRO A 67 3.10 -2.21 22.21
CA PRO A 67 2.42 -3.40 22.73
C PRO A 67 0.92 -3.19 22.97
N LYS A 68 0.46 -1.97 23.26
CA LYS A 68 -0.97 -1.68 23.48
C LYS A 68 -1.75 -1.71 22.15
N GLU A 69 -1.18 -1.13 21.12
CA GLU A 69 -1.69 -1.11 19.75
C GLU A 69 -1.68 -2.52 19.17
N GLY A 70 -0.59 -3.26 19.36
CA GLY A 70 -0.49 -4.68 19.02
C GLY A 70 -1.59 -5.50 19.67
N LYS A 71 -1.85 -5.32 20.98
CA LYS A 71 -2.97 -5.97 21.68
C LYS A 71 -4.34 -5.58 21.11
N ALA A 72 -4.53 -4.31 20.74
CA ALA A 72 -5.77 -3.86 20.10
C ALA A 72 -5.98 -4.51 18.72
N ILE A 73 -4.91 -4.65 17.93
CA ILE A 73 -4.91 -5.38 16.67
C ILE A 73 -5.28 -6.85 16.90
N VAL A 74 -4.65 -7.52 17.87
CA VAL A 74 -4.94 -8.92 18.22
C VAL A 74 -6.42 -9.10 18.56
N ASN A 75 -6.99 -8.25 19.42
CA ASN A 75 -8.39 -8.33 19.80
C ASN A 75 -9.34 -8.16 18.60
N LYS A 76 -8.98 -7.33 17.63
CA LYS A 76 -9.79 -7.08 16.43
C LYS A 76 -9.69 -8.19 15.40
N ILE A 77 -8.49 -8.76 15.23
CA ILE A 77 -8.20 -9.72 14.16
C ILE A 77 -8.40 -11.15 14.66
N GLY A 78 -7.73 -11.55 15.73
CA GLY A 78 -7.90 -12.85 16.37
C GLY A 78 -7.52 -14.04 15.47
N CYS A 79 -6.51 -13.88 14.61
CA CYS A 79 -6.13 -14.89 13.63
C CYS A 79 -4.60 -15.01 13.50
N ILE A 80 -4.15 -16.21 13.12
CA ILE A 80 -2.77 -16.51 12.74
C ILE A 80 -2.72 -16.66 11.20
N PHE A 81 -1.76 -16.00 10.57
CA PHE A 81 -1.59 -16.00 9.11
C PHE A 81 -0.22 -16.52 8.71
N ASP A 82 -0.18 -17.38 7.70
CA ASP A 82 1.07 -17.78 7.05
C ASP A 82 1.21 -17.11 5.68
N PHE A 83 2.40 -16.60 5.37
CA PHE A 83 2.79 -16.01 4.10
C PHE A 83 3.96 -16.78 3.49
N ASN A 84 3.68 -17.46 2.38
CA ASN A 84 4.66 -18.19 1.59
C ASN A 84 5.05 -17.32 0.40
N ILE A 85 6.15 -16.60 0.52
CA ILE A 85 6.61 -15.63 -0.48
C ILE A 85 7.51 -16.31 -1.50
N LYS A 86 7.20 -16.05 -2.78
CA LYS A 86 8.01 -16.44 -3.93
C LYS A 86 8.83 -15.26 -4.44
N THR A 87 10.02 -15.51 -4.96
CA THR A 87 10.79 -14.50 -5.69
C THR A 87 10.20 -14.13 -7.06
N SER A 88 9.34 -14.99 -7.63
CA SER A 88 8.60 -14.72 -8.87
C SER A 88 7.33 -15.59 -8.94
N GLU A 89 6.44 -15.35 -9.91
CA GLU A 89 5.20 -16.14 -10.03
C GLU A 89 5.44 -17.63 -10.31
N VAL A 90 6.55 -17.96 -10.98
CA VAL A 90 6.89 -19.31 -11.44
C VAL A 90 7.78 -20.10 -10.48
N THR A 91 8.35 -19.45 -9.47
CA THR A 91 9.20 -20.12 -8.47
C THR A 91 8.35 -20.73 -7.33
N PRO A 92 8.82 -21.83 -6.70
CA PRO A 92 8.26 -22.26 -5.43
C PRO A 92 8.52 -21.19 -4.35
N PRO A 93 7.70 -21.12 -3.29
CA PRO A 93 7.96 -20.23 -2.17
C PRO A 93 9.32 -20.56 -1.53
N ASN A 94 10.09 -19.52 -1.22
CA ASN A 94 11.42 -19.63 -0.64
C ASN A 94 11.60 -18.77 0.62
N TYR A 95 10.60 -17.96 0.97
CA TYR A 95 10.53 -17.27 2.25
C TYR A 95 9.17 -17.55 2.90
N PHE A 96 9.19 -17.76 4.21
CA PHE A 96 8.02 -18.17 4.97
C PHE A 96 7.91 -17.26 6.19
N TYR A 97 6.75 -16.65 6.37
CA TYR A 97 6.51 -15.75 7.49
C TYR A 97 5.18 -16.10 8.16
N ARG A 98 5.17 -16.08 9.49
CA ARG A 98 3.96 -16.17 10.29
C ARG A 98 3.67 -14.82 10.91
N ILE A 99 2.44 -14.34 10.76
CA ILE A 99 1.89 -13.23 11.54
C ILE A 99 0.87 -13.79 12.53
N ASP A 100 1.23 -13.80 13.81
CA ASP A 100 0.31 -14.13 14.89
C ASP A 100 -0.37 -12.84 15.37
N LEU A 101 -1.65 -12.67 15.03
CA LEU A 101 -2.53 -11.62 15.57
C LEU A 101 -3.66 -12.24 16.39
N LYS A 102 -3.35 -13.33 17.11
CA LYS A 102 -4.27 -14.08 17.95
C LYS A 102 -3.81 -14.10 19.40
N ASN A 103 -2.50 -14.10 19.63
CA ASN A 103 -1.89 -14.26 20.95
C ASN A 103 -1.10 -13.01 21.38
N GLY A 104 -1.13 -12.72 22.68
CA GLY A 104 -0.33 -11.65 23.29
C GLY A 104 -0.58 -10.27 22.67
N ASN A 105 0.51 -9.59 22.29
CA ASN A 105 0.49 -8.30 21.60
C ASN A 105 0.69 -8.44 20.09
N GLY A 106 0.59 -9.68 19.59
CA GLY A 106 0.95 -10.06 18.24
C GLY A 106 2.45 -10.26 18.06
N SER A 107 2.83 -11.06 17.06
CA SER A 107 4.22 -11.27 16.70
C SER A 107 4.36 -11.68 15.24
N ILE A 108 5.53 -11.40 14.65
CA ILE A 108 5.87 -11.92 13.33
C ILE A 108 7.15 -12.74 13.44
N LYS A 109 7.17 -13.91 12.81
CA LYS A 109 8.32 -14.82 12.83
C LYS A 109 8.61 -15.37 11.43
N GLU A 110 9.88 -15.63 11.17
CA GLU A 110 10.30 -16.41 10.00
C GLU A 110 10.07 -17.91 10.24
N GLY A 111 9.73 -18.60 9.17
CA GLY A 111 9.52 -20.05 9.13
C GLY A 111 8.04 -20.44 8.97
N PRO A 112 7.78 -21.56 8.28
CA PRO A 112 6.46 -22.17 8.26
C PRO A 112 6.19 -22.85 9.61
N LEU A 113 4.94 -22.88 10.02
CA LEU A 113 4.48 -23.59 11.20
C LEU A 113 3.11 -24.20 10.90
N ASP A 114 2.68 -25.21 11.63
CA ASP A 114 1.33 -25.73 11.50
C ASP A 114 0.31 -24.84 12.24
N GLY A 115 -0.96 -24.90 11.81
CA GLY A 115 -2.09 -24.31 12.55
C GLY A 115 -2.43 -22.84 12.28
N ALA A 116 -2.04 -22.26 11.14
CA ALA A 116 -2.55 -20.94 10.74
C ALA A 116 -4.04 -20.98 10.36
N ASP A 117 -4.77 -19.92 10.70
CA ASP A 117 -6.18 -19.76 10.34
C ASP A 117 -6.34 -19.48 8.84
N ALA A 118 -5.37 -18.81 8.21
CA ALA A 118 -5.29 -18.63 6.77
C ALA A 118 -3.83 -18.59 6.27
N SER A 119 -3.61 -19.10 5.06
CA SER A 119 -2.30 -19.13 4.40
C SER A 119 -2.38 -18.49 3.02
N PHE A 120 -1.43 -17.61 2.71
CA PHE A 120 -1.30 -16.89 1.45
C PHE A 120 -0.01 -17.30 0.77
N THR A 121 -0.09 -17.62 -0.52
CA THR A 121 1.08 -17.89 -1.36
C THR A 121 1.08 -16.94 -2.54
N LEU A 122 2.11 -16.11 -2.65
CA LEU A 122 2.20 -14.99 -3.58
C LEU A 122 3.66 -14.57 -3.81
N SER A 123 3.92 -13.78 -4.85
CA SER A 123 5.25 -13.23 -5.09
C SER A 123 5.58 -12.04 -4.19
N ASP A 124 6.88 -11.76 -4.01
CA ASP A 124 7.40 -10.59 -3.28
C ASP A 124 6.74 -9.30 -3.76
N ARG A 125 6.73 -9.10 -5.09
CA ARG A 125 6.09 -7.95 -5.73
C ARG A 125 4.59 -7.85 -5.40
N THR A 126 3.84 -8.94 -5.53
CA THR A 126 2.40 -8.93 -5.23
C THR A 126 2.14 -8.62 -3.76
N PHE A 127 2.98 -9.11 -2.84
CA PHE A 127 2.89 -8.76 -1.42
C PHE A 127 3.17 -7.27 -1.18
N VAL A 128 4.23 -6.72 -1.77
CA VAL A 128 4.57 -5.28 -1.69
C VAL A 128 3.43 -4.41 -2.24
N ASP A 129 2.89 -4.75 -3.40
CA ASP A 129 1.80 -3.99 -4.01
C ASP A 129 0.55 -4.04 -3.12
N MET A 130 0.31 -5.15 -2.43
CA MET A 130 -0.83 -5.32 -1.53
C MET A 130 -0.67 -4.52 -0.23
N THR A 131 0.52 -4.51 0.38
CA THR A 131 0.77 -3.80 1.65
C THR A 131 0.91 -2.29 1.45
N THR A 132 1.45 -1.85 0.30
CA THR A 132 1.52 -0.42 -0.08
C THR A 132 0.21 0.11 -0.66
N GLY A 133 -0.78 -0.76 -0.88
CA GLY A 133 -2.10 -0.39 -1.41
C GLY A 133 -2.14 -0.16 -2.93
N LYS A 134 -1.08 -0.51 -3.66
CA LYS A 134 -1.04 -0.50 -5.13
C LYS A 134 -1.92 -1.58 -5.77
N ALA A 135 -2.14 -2.70 -5.07
CA ALA A 135 -2.97 -3.81 -5.52
C ALA A 135 -4.08 -4.15 -4.51
N ASN A 136 -5.25 -4.53 -5.04
CA ASN A 136 -6.35 -5.02 -4.22
C ASN A 136 -6.22 -6.54 -3.99
N PRO A 137 -6.22 -7.02 -2.72
CA PRO A 137 -6.06 -8.44 -2.40
C PRO A 137 -7.06 -9.37 -3.10
N ARG A 138 -8.34 -8.99 -3.10
CA ARG A 138 -9.43 -9.81 -3.69
C ARG A 138 -9.26 -9.95 -5.20
N MET A 139 -8.89 -8.86 -5.87
CA MET A 139 -8.60 -8.90 -7.32
C MET A 139 -7.35 -9.73 -7.62
N SER A 140 -6.32 -9.66 -6.78
CA SER A 140 -5.11 -10.47 -6.95
C SER A 140 -5.39 -11.96 -6.77
N VAL A 141 -6.29 -12.35 -5.86
CA VAL A 141 -6.80 -13.73 -5.76
C VAL A 141 -7.55 -14.14 -7.04
N GLN A 142 -8.47 -13.31 -7.53
CA GLN A 142 -9.23 -13.60 -8.76
C GLN A 142 -8.33 -13.76 -9.99
N LYS A 143 -7.22 -13.01 -10.05
CA LYS A 143 -6.20 -13.11 -11.12
C LYS A 143 -5.24 -14.30 -10.95
N GLY A 144 -5.35 -15.07 -9.85
CA GLY A 144 -4.45 -16.17 -9.53
C GLY A 144 -3.06 -15.76 -9.03
N LEU A 145 -2.84 -14.47 -8.74
CA LEU A 145 -1.57 -13.94 -8.21
C LEU A 145 -1.38 -14.27 -6.73
N ILE A 146 -2.48 -14.54 -6.02
CA ILE A 146 -2.48 -14.97 -4.63
C ILE A 146 -3.25 -16.28 -4.56
N LYS A 147 -2.57 -17.35 -4.16
CA LYS A 147 -3.22 -18.60 -3.76
C LYS A 147 -3.52 -18.53 -2.27
N VAL A 148 -4.73 -18.88 -1.89
CA VAL A 148 -5.19 -18.82 -0.50
C VAL A 148 -5.67 -20.18 -0.01
N LYS A 149 -5.40 -20.51 1.26
CA LYS A 149 -5.88 -21.71 1.95
C LYS A 149 -6.36 -21.34 3.36
N GLY A 150 -7.20 -22.19 3.95
CA GLY A 150 -7.70 -22.02 5.32
C GLY A 150 -9.09 -21.40 5.40
N ASN A 151 -9.39 -20.75 6.52
CA ASN A 151 -10.70 -20.21 6.84
C ASN A 151 -11.01 -18.92 6.05
N MET A 152 -12.17 -18.88 5.38
CA MET A 152 -12.58 -17.73 4.55
C MET A 152 -12.77 -16.43 5.31
N SER A 153 -13.29 -16.49 6.54
CA SER A 153 -13.42 -15.31 7.40
C SER A 153 -12.05 -14.77 7.79
N ALA A 154 -11.11 -15.64 8.16
CA ALA A 154 -9.73 -15.25 8.44
C ALA A 154 -9.06 -14.59 7.23
N MET A 155 -9.21 -15.18 6.03
CA MET A 155 -8.67 -14.60 4.78
C MET A 155 -9.11 -13.15 4.55
N MET A 156 -10.38 -12.83 4.81
CA MET A 156 -10.92 -11.48 4.63
C MET A 156 -10.50 -10.48 5.72
N LYS A 157 -10.03 -10.97 6.87
CA LYS A 157 -9.57 -10.10 7.96
C LYS A 157 -8.20 -9.50 7.67
N PHE A 158 -7.32 -10.20 6.95
CA PHE A 158 -6.01 -9.66 6.59
C PHE A 158 -6.13 -8.55 5.54
N ASN A 159 -5.73 -7.33 5.88
CA ASN A 159 -5.76 -6.18 4.99
C ASN A 159 -4.70 -5.14 5.37
N ASN A 160 -4.41 -4.20 4.47
CA ASN A 160 -3.35 -3.20 4.65
C ASN A 160 -3.63 -2.13 5.72
N SER A 161 -4.82 -2.10 6.34
CA SER A 161 -5.14 -1.17 7.44
C SER A 161 -4.85 -1.74 8.83
N ILE A 162 -4.38 -2.99 8.92
CA ILE A 162 -3.99 -3.62 10.20
C ILE A 162 -2.80 -2.89 10.82
N PHE A 163 -1.86 -2.47 9.99
CA PHE A 163 -0.63 -1.82 10.38
C PHE A 163 -0.58 -0.38 9.84
N PRO A 164 0.27 0.49 10.40
CA PRO A 164 0.59 1.77 9.79
C PRO A 164 1.03 1.60 8.33
N ARG A 165 0.72 2.59 7.49
CA ARG A 165 0.99 2.53 6.06
C ARG A 165 2.49 2.39 5.78
N ILE A 166 2.83 1.48 4.88
CA ILE A 166 4.18 1.34 4.35
C ILE A 166 4.25 2.03 2.99
N THR A 167 5.24 2.89 2.82
CA THR A 167 5.46 3.70 1.60
C THR A 167 6.64 3.18 0.79
N GLU A 168 6.72 3.55 -0.49
CA GLU A 168 7.89 3.24 -1.32
C GLU A 168 9.18 3.90 -0.79
N GLU A 169 9.07 5.06 -0.14
CA GLU A 169 10.21 5.76 0.48
C GLU A 169 10.86 4.90 1.57
N LEU A 170 10.05 4.36 2.50
CA LEU A 170 10.50 3.39 3.50
C LEU A 170 11.13 2.14 2.86
N LEU A 171 10.61 1.66 1.73
CA LEU A 171 11.18 0.49 1.04
C LEU A 171 12.52 0.79 0.34
N ALA A 172 12.72 2.04 -0.08
CA ALA A 172 13.94 2.52 -0.69
C ALA A 172 15.08 2.73 0.33
N MET A 173 14.76 2.90 1.62
CA MET A 173 15.74 2.96 2.69
C MET A 173 16.43 1.60 2.91
N ASN A 174 17.58 1.63 3.57
CA ASN A 174 18.11 0.40 4.17
C ASN A 174 17.18 -0.07 5.29
N THR A 175 17.32 -1.34 5.66
CA THR A 175 16.35 -2.02 6.53
C THR A 175 16.28 -1.42 7.93
N ASP A 176 17.42 -1.03 8.51
CA ASP A 176 17.46 -0.49 9.87
C ASP A 176 16.85 0.92 9.92
N ASP A 177 17.18 1.78 8.95
CA ASP A 177 16.59 3.13 8.83
C ASP A 177 15.08 3.06 8.57
N ALA A 178 14.63 2.12 7.73
CA ALA A 178 13.21 1.90 7.47
C ALA A 178 12.46 1.50 8.75
N ILE A 179 13.02 0.57 9.54
CA ILE A 179 12.44 0.15 10.82
C ILE A 179 12.37 1.33 11.79
N LEU A 180 13.45 2.12 11.87
CA LEU A 180 13.50 3.28 12.74
C LEU A 180 12.45 4.32 12.34
N ALA A 181 12.39 4.70 11.06
CA ALA A 181 11.42 5.67 10.55
C ALA A 181 9.98 5.17 10.73
N TYR A 182 9.72 3.88 10.46
CA TYR A 182 8.40 3.29 10.59
C TYR A 182 7.92 3.25 12.05
N THR A 183 8.81 2.96 12.98
CA THR A 183 8.47 2.92 14.42
C THR A 183 8.49 4.29 15.08
N GLN A 184 9.22 5.29 14.58
CA GLN A 184 9.23 6.64 15.16
C GLN A 184 8.14 7.53 14.56
N GLY A 185 7.81 7.38 13.27
CA GLY A 185 6.75 8.12 12.60
C GLY A 185 5.33 7.84 13.13
N THR A 186 5.19 6.82 13.98
CA THR A 186 3.91 6.47 14.64
C THR A 186 3.69 7.15 15.99
N ASN A 187 4.71 7.83 16.55
CA ASN A 187 4.70 8.39 17.91
C ASN A 187 4.18 9.85 18.06
N GLN A 188 3.52 10.43 17.05
CA GLN A 188 2.78 11.70 17.20
C GLN A 188 1.26 11.52 17.37
N THR A 189 0.84 10.45 18.04
CA THR A 189 -0.59 10.27 18.36
C THR A 189 -0.76 9.68 19.75
N SER A 190 -0.42 10.48 20.78
CA SER A 190 -0.92 10.35 22.15
C SER A 190 -0.61 11.64 22.90
N ASN A 191 -1.64 12.22 23.53
CA ASN A 191 -1.67 13.46 24.34
C ASN A 191 -1.87 14.79 23.58
N SER A 192 -3.14 15.20 23.45
CA SER A 192 -3.58 16.47 24.03
C SER A 192 -5.12 16.51 24.13
N SER A 193 -5.62 16.16 25.31
CA SER A 193 -6.74 16.94 25.85
C SER A 193 -6.22 18.34 26.15
N LEU A 194 -7.03 19.37 25.85
CA LEU A 194 -7.14 20.67 26.55
C LEU A 194 -8.08 21.52 25.67
N LYS A 195 -9.34 21.67 26.10
CA LYS A 195 -9.86 22.81 26.86
C LYS A 195 -10.09 24.05 25.99
N GLU A 196 -11.37 24.39 25.89
CA GLU A 196 -11.86 25.73 25.58
C GLU A 196 -11.11 26.78 26.39
N THR A 197 -10.71 27.87 25.73
CA THR A 197 -10.84 29.22 26.30
C THR A 197 -10.96 30.24 25.17
N SER A 198 -11.93 31.12 25.37
CA SER A 198 -12.41 32.23 24.54
C SER A 198 -11.52 33.49 24.57
N ASN A 199 -11.65 34.32 23.51
CA ASN A 199 -11.33 35.75 23.37
C ASN A 199 -9.84 36.16 23.30
N SER A 200 -9.37 37.14 22.51
CA SER A 200 -9.96 38.06 21.50
C SER A 200 -8.81 38.88 20.88
N SER A 201 -8.92 39.26 19.58
CA SER A 201 -8.30 40.44 18.90
C SER A 201 -6.77 40.62 18.98
N SER A 202 -5.97 40.73 17.92
CA SER A 202 -6.10 41.58 16.73
C SER A 202 -4.89 41.38 15.80
N LYS A 203 -5.05 41.87 14.56
CA LYS A 203 -4.07 42.36 13.58
C LYS A 203 -3.54 41.42 12.49
N GLU A 204 -3.92 41.84 11.28
CA GLU A 204 -3.52 41.44 9.93
C GLU A 204 -2.00 41.37 9.74
N THR A 205 -1.50 40.34 9.05
CA THR A 205 -0.97 40.46 7.68
C THR A 205 -0.49 39.11 7.12
N SER A 206 -0.73 38.91 5.81
CA SER A 206 -0.32 37.79 4.91
C SER A 206 -1.30 36.61 4.72
N ASN A 207 -2.57 36.86 4.38
CA ASN A 207 -3.49 35.79 3.98
C ASN A 207 -3.07 35.15 2.65
N SER A 208 -2.56 33.92 2.72
CA SER A 208 -2.34 33.10 1.53
C SER A 208 -3.69 32.49 1.06
N PRO A 209 -3.89 32.25 -0.25
CA PRO A 209 -5.08 31.58 -0.77
C PRO A 209 -5.42 30.25 -0.06
N LYS A 210 -4.41 29.54 0.46
CA LYS A 210 -4.54 28.27 1.17
C LYS A 210 -5.23 28.38 2.52
N GLU A 211 -4.89 29.39 3.32
CA GLU A 211 -5.55 29.64 4.61
C GLU A 211 -7.03 29.94 4.43
N SER A 212 -7.37 30.69 3.36
CA SER A 212 -8.76 30.98 3.02
C SER A 212 -9.57 29.72 2.64
N MET A 213 -8.93 28.71 2.03
CA MET A 213 -9.56 27.44 1.70
C MET A 213 -9.78 26.57 2.94
N ILE A 214 -8.78 26.49 3.83
CA ILE A 214 -8.87 25.72 5.09
C ILE A 214 -9.98 26.28 5.99
N VAL A 215 -10.08 27.61 6.11
CA VAL A 215 -11.15 28.26 6.87
C VAL A 215 -12.53 27.92 6.30
N LYS A 216 -12.70 27.97 4.97
CA LYS A 216 -13.95 27.59 4.30
C LYS A 216 -14.30 26.11 4.51
N LEU A 217 -13.33 25.19 4.43
CA LEU A 217 -13.54 23.76 4.67
C LEU A 217 -14.06 23.50 6.09
N LYS A 218 -13.44 24.14 7.09
CA LYS A 218 -13.83 23.99 8.49
C LYS A 218 -15.25 24.49 8.77
N GLN A 219 -15.70 25.55 8.09
CA GLN A 219 -17.07 26.06 8.24
C GLN A 219 -18.14 25.05 7.80
N TYR A 220 -17.84 24.20 6.82
CA TYR A 220 -18.79 23.21 6.34
C TYR A 220 -18.90 21.99 7.25
N ASP A 221 -17.95 21.75 8.17
CA ASP A 221 -17.99 20.62 9.11
C ASP A 221 -18.36 19.29 8.42
N LEU A 222 -17.57 18.95 7.39
CA LEU A 222 -17.69 17.71 6.64
C LEU A 222 -16.74 16.68 7.23
N LYS A 223 -17.21 15.44 7.41
CA LYS A 223 -16.38 14.29 7.80
C LYS A 223 -15.25 14.06 6.81
N CYS A 224 -15.49 14.29 5.52
CA CYS A 224 -14.48 14.20 4.49
C CYS A 224 -13.72 15.50 4.23
N GLY A 225 -14.01 16.58 4.96
CA GLY A 225 -13.34 17.88 4.84
C GLY A 225 -11.81 17.75 4.81
N PRO A 226 -11.22 16.95 5.72
CA PRO A 226 -9.78 16.73 5.68
C PRO A 226 -9.25 15.96 4.46
N ILE A 227 -10.05 15.04 3.91
CA ILE A 227 -9.70 14.33 2.66
C ILE A 227 -9.60 15.35 1.54
N ILE A 228 -10.57 16.25 1.45
CA ILE A 228 -10.61 17.29 0.44
C ILE A 228 -9.42 18.23 0.59
N GLU A 229 -9.11 18.69 1.80
CA GLU A 229 -7.92 19.50 2.07
C GLU A 229 -6.65 18.84 1.54
N ASN A 230 -6.45 17.57 1.87
CA ASN A 230 -5.29 16.82 1.44
C ASN A 230 -5.25 16.63 -0.09
N ILE A 231 -6.39 16.37 -0.74
CA ILE A 231 -6.46 16.33 -2.22
C ILE A 231 -6.03 17.66 -2.82
N MET A 232 -6.56 18.78 -2.31
CA MET A 232 -6.23 20.12 -2.83
C MET A 232 -4.74 20.42 -2.68
N ASN A 233 -4.16 20.09 -1.52
CA ASN A 233 -2.73 20.27 -1.27
C ASN A 233 -1.86 19.41 -2.21
N GLN A 234 -2.27 18.18 -2.48
CA GLN A 234 -1.50 17.26 -3.32
C GLN A 234 -1.53 17.62 -4.80
N ILE A 235 -2.62 18.20 -5.31
CA ILE A 235 -2.70 18.63 -6.72
C ILE A 235 -1.59 19.62 -7.07
N GLU A 236 -1.21 20.47 -6.12
CA GLU A 236 -0.15 21.47 -6.30
C GLU A 236 1.27 20.90 -6.20
N MET A 237 1.44 19.67 -5.70
CA MET A 237 2.76 19.06 -5.53
C MET A 237 3.32 18.55 -6.87
N SER A 238 4.53 18.99 -7.24
CA SER A 238 5.20 18.60 -8.49
C SER A 238 5.35 17.08 -8.67
N SER A 239 5.49 16.31 -7.59
CA SER A 239 5.56 14.85 -7.60
C SER A 239 4.23 14.19 -7.99
N VAL A 240 3.11 14.81 -7.64
CA VAL A 240 1.76 14.33 -7.97
C VAL A 240 1.36 14.78 -9.37
N GLN A 241 1.73 15.99 -9.80
CA GLN A 241 1.40 16.53 -11.12
C GLN A 241 1.75 15.58 -12.27
N LYS A 242 2.94 14.95 -12.25
CA LYS A 242 3.35 13.94 -13.26
C LYS A 242 2.41 12.76 -13.38
N LYS A 243 1.76 12.35 -12.30
CA LYS A 243 0.77 11.27 -12.28
C LYS A 243 -0.58 11.72 -12.84
N LEU A 244 -0.93 12.99 -12.64
CA LEU A 244 -2.20 13.58 -13.08
C LEU A 244 -2.22 13.92 -14.58
N GLU A 245 -1.06 14.07 -15.22
CA GLU A 245 -0.94 14.35 -16.67
C GLU A 245 -1.75 13.39 -17.56
N LYS A 246 -1.92 12.13 -17.15
CA LYS A 246 -2.64 11.10 -17.91
C LYS A 246 -4.15 11.07 -17.63
N VAL A 247 -4.62 11.83 -16.64
CA VAL A 247 -6.03 11.94 -16.29
C VAL A 247 -6.70 12.98 -17.19
N ASN A 248 -6.19 14.22 -17.22
CA ASN A 248 -6.56 15.29 -18.17
C ASN A 248 -8.08 15.57 -18.24
N PHE A 249 -8.75 15.63 -17.09
CA PHE A 249 -10.19 15.85 -16.97
C PHE A 249 -10.50 16.88 -15.87
N ILE A 250 -11.64 17.56 -15.99
CA ILE A 250 -12.20 18.46 -14.98
C ILE A 250 -13.31 17.72 -14.23
N TYR A 251 -13.14 17.55 -12.92
CA TYR A 251 -14.11 16.89 -12.06
C TYR A 251 -14.81 17.89 -11.16
N GLN A 252 -16.14 17.76 -11.02
CA GLN A 252 -16.91 18.40 -9.96
C GLN A 252 -17.33 17.35 -8.93
N LEU A 253 -17.15 17.66 -7.65
CA LEU A 253 -17.59 16.88 -6.51
C LEU A 253 -18.68 17.66 -5.78
N ASP A 254 -19.92 17.19 -5.84
CA ASP A 254 -21.03 17.71 -5.06
C ASP A 254 -21.24 16.83 -3.82
N LEU A 255 -20.79 17.32 -2.68
CA LEU A 255 -20.86 16.61 -1.40
C LEU A 255 -22.09 17.06 -0.61
N LEU A 256 -22.92 16.10 -0.23
CA LEU A 256 -24.14 16.36 0.52
C LEU A 256 -23.93 15.98 2.00
N LYS A 257 -24.26 16.86 2.95
CA LYS A 257 -24.22 16.49 4.38
C LYS A 257 -25.09 15.28 4.71
N SER A 258 -26.22 15.17 4.03
CA SER A 258 -27.15 14.05 4.11
C SER A 258 -27.89 13.91 2.76
N GLN A 259 -28.60 12.80 2.55
CA GLN A 259 -29.37 12.61 1.33
C GLN A 259 -30.38 13.75 1.14
N GLY A 260 -30.38 14.36 -0.06
CA GLY A 260 -31.28 15.48 -0.40
C GLY A 260 -30.85 16.86 0.13
N ALA A 261 -29.76 16.95 0.90
CA ALA A 261 -29.21 18.26 1.30
C ALA A 261 -28.68 19.06 0.10
N LYS A 262 -28.53 20.38 0.28
CA LYS A 262 -27.87 21.23 -0.71
C LYS A 262 -26.40 20.80 -0.88
N PRO A 263 -25.87 20.77 -2.11
CA PRO A 263 -24.50 20.38 -2.36
C PRO A 263 -23.50 21.43 -1.88
N ILE A 264 -22.39 20.95 -1.36
CA ILE A 264 -21.16 21.71 -1.17
C ILE A 264 -20.23 21.26 -2.30
N SER A 265 -20.01 22.14 -3.27
CA SER A 265 -19.33 21.81 -4.51
C SER A 265 -17.84 22.10 -4.44
N PHE A 266 -17.04 21.19 -5.00
CA PHE A 266 -15.60 21.32 -5.19
C PHE A 266 -15.25 20.99 -6.64
N THR A 267 -14.23 21.65 -7.17
CA THR A 267 -13.71 21.38 -8.51
C THR A 267 -12.27 20.89 -8.42
N LEU A 268 -11.96 19.84 -9.18
CA LEU A 268 -10.61 19.36 -9.44
C LEU A 268 -10.36 19.49 -10.94
N ASP A 269 -9.72 20.58 -11.35
CA ASP A 269 -9.27 20.78 -12.73
C ASP A 269 -7.91 20.12 -12.91
N LEU A 270 -7.93 18.86 -13.35
CA LEU A 270 -6.73 18.08 -13.63
C LEU A 270 -6.31 18.18 -15.11
N LYS A 271 -6.94 19.09 -15.86
CA LYS A 271 -6.72 19.34 -17.28
C LYS A 271 -5.83 20.57 -17.48
N SER A 272 -6.00 21.58 -16.64
CA SER A 272 -5.13 22.75 -16.58
C SER A 272 -3.68 22.37 -16.23
N LYS A 273 -2.74 23.21 -16.67
CA LYS A 273 -1.31 23.05 -16.44
C LYS A 273 -0.77 24.36 -15.82
N PRO A 274 -0.50 24.40 -14.50
CA PRO A 274 -0.61 23.30 -13.53
C PRO A 274 -2.06 22.93 -13.22
N PRO A 275 -2.33 21.68 -12.78
CA PRO A 275 -3.65 21.30 -12.32
C PRO A 275 -4.01 22.09 -11.05
N VAL A 276 -5.30 22.33 -10.84
CA VAL A 276 -5.79 23.17 -9.73
C VAL A 276 -7.06 22.59 -9.11
N GLY A 277 -7.16 22.69 -7.79
CA GLY A 277 -8.36 22.36 -7.04
C GLY A 277 -8.93 23.59 -6.34
N TYR A 278 -10.25 23.75 -6.32
CA TYR A 278 -10.89 24.92 -5.71
C TYR A 278 -12.34 24.65 -5.28
N PHE A 279 -12.89 25.58 -4.49
CA PHE A 279 -14.29 25.57 -4.06
C PHE A 279 -15.25 26.09 -5.13
N GLY A 280 -16.37 25.41 -5.26
CA GLY A 280 -17.45 25.78 -6.17
C GLY A 280 -17.51 24.89 -7.41
N SER A 281 -18.42 25.24 -8.29
CA SER A 281 -18.66 24.54 -9.55
C SER A 281 -17.86 25.19 -10.67
N PRO A 282 -17.31 24.43 -11.61
CA PRO A 282 -16.67 24.99 -12.79
C PRO A 282 -17.73 25.43 -13.80
N THR A 283 -17.34 26.27 -14.76
CA THR A 283 -18.19 26.58 -15.92
C THR A 283 -18.41 25.36 -16.82
N LYS A 284 -17.43 24.44 -16.86
CA LYS A 284 -17.50 23.16 -17.58
C LYS A 284 -16.85 22.05 -16.75
N PHE A 285 -17.50 20.90 -16.67
CA PHE A 285 -16.93 19.68 -16.09
C PHE A 285 -17.01 18.53 -17.09
N ASP A 286 -16.05 17.62 -17.03
CA ASP A 286 -16.10 16.35 -17.75
C ASP A 286 -16.91 15.31 -16.97
N THR A 287 -16.85 15.35 -15.64
CA THR A 287 -17.61 14.46 -14.76
C THR A 287 -18.00 15.16 -13.47
N LEU A 288 -19.27 14.98 -13.09
CA LEU A 288 -19.81 15.41 -11.81
C LEU A 288 -20.18 14.18 -10.99
N PHE A 289 -19.62 14.08 -9.79
CA PHE A 289 -20.03 13.11 -8.78
C PHE A 289 -20.92 13.79 -7.74
N THR A 290 -22.07 13.18 -7.44
CA THR A 290 -22.93 13.62 -6.32
C THR A 290 -23.11 12.48 -5.34
N LEU A 291 -22.73 12.69 -4.08
CA LEU A 291 -22.81 11.68 -3.03
C LEU A 291 -22.76 12.33 -1.65
N THR A 292 -23.15 11.59 -0.62
CA THR A 292 -23.05 12.11 0.75
C THR A 292 -21.61 12.17 1.22
N ASP A 293 -21.34 13.10 2.14
CA ASP A 293 -20.09 13.27 2.88
C ASP A 293 -19.56 11.92 3.42
N GLU A 294 -20.42 11.15 4.08
CA GLU A 294 -20.08 9.83 4.59
C GLU A 294 -19.69 8.83 3.49
N ASN A 295 -20.43 8.80 2.37
CA ASN A 295 -20.13 7.88 1.27
C ASN A 295 -18.83 8.26 0.57
N PHE A 296 -18.56 9.56 0.40
CA PHE A 296 -17.28 10.02 -0.14
C PHE A 296 -16.12 9.65 0.79
N TYR A 297 -16.26 9.88 2.10
CA TYR A 297 -15.28 9.41 3.09
C TYR A 297 -15.04 7.91 2.98
N ASN A 298 -16.10 7.10 2.91
CA ASN A 298 -15.99 5.65 2.80
C ASN A 298 -15.33 5.21 1.48
N ILE A 299 -15.58 5.91 0.37
CA ILE A 299 -14.91 5.63 -0.92
C ILE A 299 -13.42 5.96 -0.85
N MET A 300 -13.07 7.13 -0.34
CA MET A 300 -11.67 7.59 -0.28
C MET A 300 -10.85 6.81 0.74
N THR A 301 -11.48 6.27 1.78
CA THR A 301 -10.85 5.35 2.75
C THR A 301 -10.89 3.88 2.33
N GLY A 302 -11.47 3.57 1.16
CA GLY A 302 -11.58 2.20 0.65
C GLY A 302 -12.62 1.31 1.34
N LYS A 303 -13.37 1.84 2.32
CA LYS A 303 -14.47 1.15 3.02
C LYS A 303 -15.68 0.89 2.12
N LEU A 304 -15.86 1.69 1.07
CA LEU A 304 -16.93 1.54 0.08
C LEU A 304 -16.32 1.52 -1.32
N ASN A 305 -16.65 0.50 -2.11
CA ASN A 305 -16.23 0.45 -3.51
C ASN A 305 -17.04 1.49 -4.34
N PRO A 306 -16.39 2.31 -5.19
CA PRO A 306 -17.07 3.36 -5.94
C PRO A 306 -18.06 2.82 -6.99
N GLN A 307 -17.78 1.70 -7.64
CA GLN A 307 -18.72 1.07 -8.58
C GLN A 307 -19.96 0.57 -7.86
N THR A 308 -19.77 -0.07 -6.69
CA THR A 308 -20.88 -0.49 -5.83
C THR A 308 -21.70 0.70 -5.35
N ALA A 309 -21.05 1.79 -4.94
CA ALA A 309 -21.74 3.02 -4.53
C ALA A 309 -22.62 3.59 -5.64
N PHE A 310 -22.13 3.58 -6.89
CA PHE A 310 -22.89 4.01 -8.06
C PHE A 310 -24.09 3.10 -8.34
N ILE A 311 -23.87 1.78 -8.43
CA ILE A 311 -24.93 0.80 -8.71
C ILE A 311 -26.03 0.83 -7.64
N GLN A 312 -25.67 1.05 -6.37
CA GLN A 312 -26.62 1.17 -5.25
C GLN A 312 -27.31 2.55 -5.18
N GLY A 313 -27.01 3.49 -6.08
CA GLY A 313 -27.56 4.85 -6.05
C GLY A 313 -27.01 5.74 -4.92
N LYS A 314 -25.99 5.29 -4.19
CA LYS A 314 -25.29 6.07 -3.14
C LYS A 314 -24.37 7.14 -3.71
N MET A 315 -23.99 6.98 -4.98
CA MET A 315 -23.27 7.96 -5.78
C MET A 315 -23.99 8.13 -7.11
N LYS A 316 -24.17 9.37 -7.55
CA LYS A 316 -24.64 9.71 -8.89
C LYS A 316 -23.48 10.23 -9.70
N ILE A 317 -23.43 9.87 -10.98
CA ILE A 317 -22.43 10.32 -11.93
C ILE A 317 -23.17 11.03 -13.07
N LYS A 318 -22.73 12.24 -13.43
CA LYS A 318 -23.14 12.94 -14.66
C LYS A 318 -21.90 13.23 -15.49
N GLY A 319 -22.03 13.21 -16.82
CA GLY A 319 -20.92 13.44 -17.75
C GLY A 319 -20.27 12.15 -18.24
N SER A 320 -18.96 12.21 -18.52
CA SER A 320 -18.20 11.13 -19.14
C SER A 320 -17.93 9.96 -18.19
N MET A 321 -18.49 8.79 -18.50
CA MET A 321 -18.21 7.58 -17.71
C MET A 321 -16.74 7.14 -17.78
N ALA A 322 -16.07 7.39 -18.91
CA ALA A 322 -14.64 7.10 -19.06
C ALA A 322 -13.78 7.97 -18.13
N ALA A 323 -14.12 9.26 -17.98
CA ALA A 323 -13.48 10.14 -17.01
C ALA A 323 -13.81 9.68 -15.58
N ALA A 324 -15.06 9.31 -15.31
CA ALA A 324 -15.45 8.80 -13.99
C ALA A 324 -14.63 7.55 -13.57
N MET A 325 -14.37 6.63 -14.50
CA MET A 325 -13.54 5.44 -14.24
C MET A 325 -12.06 5.75 -14.02
N LYS A 326 -11.56 6.88 -14.51
CA LYS A 326 -10.19 7.35 -14.23
C LYS A 326 -10.07 8.05 -12.87
N PHE A 327 -11.18 8.51 -12.30
CA PHE A 327 -11.19 9.13 -10.99
C PHE A 327 -11.18 8.05 -9.90
N THR A 328 -9.98 7.65 -9.50
CA THR A 328 -9.78 6.61 -8.50
C THR A 328 -9.15 7.19 -7.23
N PRO A 329 -9.48 6.67 -6.03
CA PRO A 329 -8.90 7.17 -4.78
C PRO A 329 -7.38 7.19 -4.80
N ASN A 330 -6.75 6.23 -5.48
CA ASN A 330 -5.30 6.15 -5.60
C ASN A 330 -4.67 7.33 -6.36
N LEU A 331 -5.43 8.21 -7.03
CA LEU A 331 -4.88 9.43 -7.65
C LEU A 331 -4.22 10.32 -6.58
N PHE A 332 -4.79 10.33 -5.39
CA PHE A 332 -4.35 11.12 -4.25
C PHE A 332 -4.03 10.19 -3.08
N SER A 333 -2.90 10.42 -2.41
CA SER A 333 -2.56 9.67 -1.20
C SER A 333 -3.42 10.18 -0.05
N TYR A 334 -4.50 9.51 0.34
CA TYR A 334 -5.22 9.87 1.56
C TYR A 334 -4.61 9.15 2.76
N ASP A 335 -3.96 9.91 3.65
CA ASP A 335 -3.58 9.42 4.97
C ASP A 335 -4.77 9.69 5.91
N SER A 336 -5.35 8.64 6.48
CA SER A 336 -6.57 8.71 7.31
C SER A 336 -6.37 9.35 8.69
N LYS A 337 -5.36 10.20 8.85
CA LYS A 337 -5.04 10.92 10.08
C LYS A 337 -5.37 12.41 9.91
N ILE A 338 -6.65 12.73 9.88
CA ILE A 338 -7.12 14.08 10.22
C ILE A 338 -8.44 13.97 10.99
#